data_AF-A0A7Y5FIF3-F1
#
_entry.id   AF-A0A7Y5FIF3-F1
#
_cell.length_a   1.000
_cell.length_b   1.000
_cell.length_c   1.000
_cell.angle_alpha   90.00
_cell.angle_beta   90.00
_cell.angle_gamma   90.00
#
_symmetry.space_group_name_H-M   'P 1'
#
loop_
_entity.id
_entity.type
_entity.pdbx_description
1 polymer ?
#
loop_
_entity_poly.entity_id
_entity_poly.type
_entity_poly.pdbx_seq_one_letter_code
_entity_poly.pdbx_strand_id
1 'polypeptide(L)' 'MSNFFPMPAADRWYLVIVIVFAALAFLPWSRSLHFAGMALFGWLMAGLMLLSPAIALILIWRERRKD' A
#
# COMPACT_ATOMS: atom_id res chain seq x y z
N MET A 1 -14.09 -5.80 27.80
CA MET A 1 -12.72 -5.81 27.24
C MET A 1 -12.77 -5.20 25.85
N SER A 2 -12.46 -3.91 25.73
CA SER A 2 -12.35 -3.22 24.45
C SER A 2 -10.89 -2.77 24.32
N ASN A 3 -10.06 -3.58 23.67
CA ASN A 3 -8.63 -3.31 23.49
C ASN A 3 -8.37 -2.50 22.19
N PHE A 4 -9.38 -1.78 21.70
CA PHE A 4 -9.29 -0.95 20.51
C PHE A 4 -8.62 0.37 20.88
N PHE A 5 -7.29 0.41 20.72
CA PHE A 5 -6.55 1.66 20.76
C PHE A 5 -6.93 2.54 19.56
N PRO A 6 -7.01 3.88 19.73
CA PRO A 6 -7.31 4.78 18.64
C PRO A 6 -6.21 4.69 17.58
N MET A 7 -6.58 4.24 16.38
CA MET A 7 -5.64 4.12 15.27
C MET A 7 -5.16 5.51 14.83
N PRO A 8 -3.84 5.76 14.74
CA PRO A 8 -3.30 7.01 14.22
C PRO A 8 -3.88 7.33 12.85
N ALA A 9 -4.15 8.61 12.57
CA ALA A 9 -4.77 9.02 11.31
C ALA A 9 -3.93 8.63 10.07
N ALA A 10 -2.60 8.58 10.21
CA ALA A 10 -1.67 8.16 9.16
C ALA A 10 -1.87 6.68 8.80
N ASP A 11 -1.99 5.81 9.80
CA ASP A 11 -2.20 4.37 9.61
C ASP A 11 -3.56 4.08 8.98
N ARG A 12 -4.59 4.84 9.36
CA ARG A 12 -5.92 4.70 8.77
C ARG A 12 -5.92 5.05 7.28
N TRP A 13 -5.27 6.15 6.90
CA TRP A 13 -5.11 6.53 5.49
C TRP A 13 -4.28 5.51 4.71
N TYR A 14 -3.20 4.99 5.31
CA TYR A 14 -2.41 3.93 4.72
C TYR A 14 -3.25 2.69 4.41
N LEU A 15 -4.05 2.25 5.39
CA LEU A 15 -4.90 1.08 5.25
C LEU A 15 -5.94 1.26 4.13
N VAL A 16 -6.54 2.46 4.01
CA VAL A 16 -7.43 2.80 2.89
C VAL A 16 -6.70 2.73 1.55
N ILE A 17 -5.50 3.30 1.45
CA ILE A 17 -4.69 3.28 0.21
C ILE A 17 -4.37 1.84 -0.20
N VAL A 18 -3.95 0.99 0.73
CA VAL A 18 -3.63 -0.42 0.45
C VAL A 18 -4.87 -1.19 -0.02
N ILE A 19 -6.03 -0.97 0.60
CA ILE A 19 -7.28 -1.62 0.18
C ILE A 19 -7.66 -1.21 -1.24
N VAL A 20 -7.64 0.10 -1.53
CA VAL A 20 -7.97 0.60 -2.88
C VAL A 20 -6.98 0.07 -3.90
N PHE A 21 -5.68 0.08 -3.59
CA PHE A 21 -4.64 -0.43 -4.48
C PHE A 21 -4.78 -1.94 -4.73
N ALA A 22 -5.09 -2.72 -3.70
CA ALA A 22 -5.38 -4.14 -3.83
C ALA A 22 -6.61 -4.38 -4.73
N ALA A 23 -7.70 -3.64 -4.50
CA ALA A 23 -8.89 -3.75 -5.35
C ALA A 23 -8.57 -3.48 -6.83
N LEU A 24 -7.77 -2.45 -7.11
CA LEU A 24 -7.31 -2.13 -8.46
C LEU A 24 -6.39 -3.22 -9.04
N ALA A 25 -5.51 -3.78 -8.21
CA ALA A 25 -4.62 -4.88 -8.61
C ALA A 25 -5.41 -6.12 -9.05
N PHE A 26 -6.47 -6.47 -8.33
CA PHE A 26 -7.25 -7.68 -8.58
C PHE A 26 -8.36 -7.53 -9.64
N LEU A 27 -8.59 -6.33 -10.18
CA LEU A 27 -9.56 -6.12 -11.26
C LEU A 27 -9.18 -6.93 -12.52
N PRO A 28 -10.14 -7.52 -13.26
CA PRO A 28 -9.83 -8.35 -14.43
C PRO A 28 -9.07 -7.61 -15.53
N TRP A 29 -9.29 -6.30 -15.66
CA TRP A 29 -8.65 -5.45 -16.65
C TRP A 29 -7.13 -5.29 -16.43
N SER A 30 -6.65 -5.45 -15.18
CA SER A 30 -5.22 -5.41 -14.89
C SER A 30 -4.45 -6.61 -15.49
N ARG A 31 -5.17 -7.68 -15.89
CA ARG A 31 -4.58 -8.87 -16.50
C ARG A 31 -4.43 -8.76 -18.02
N SER A 32 -5.28 -7.98 -18.68
CA SER A 32 -5.22 -7.79 -20.13
C SER A 32 -4.11 -6.83 -20.56
N LEU A 33 -3.79 -5.86 -19.71
CA LEU A 33 -2.78 -4.85 -20.01
C LEU A 33 -1.38 -5.42 -19.77
N HIS A 34 -0.52 -5.31 -20.79
CA HIS A 34 0.89 -5.70 -20.70
C HIS A 34 1.74 -4.43 -20.74
N PHE A 35 2.65 -4.30 -19.80
CA PHE A 35 3.57 -3.17 -19.68
C PHE A 35 5.00 -3.70 -19.54
N ALA A 36 5.90 -3.24 -20.43
CA ALA A 36 7.29 -3.69 -20.50
C ALA A 36 7.46 -5.23 -20.59
N GLY A 37 6.56 -5.91 -21.32
CA GLY A 37 6.61 -7.37 -21.51
C GLY A 37 6.09 -8.20 -20.34
N MET A 38 5.58 -7.58 -19.26
CA MET A 38 4.91 -8.26 -18.16
C MET A 38 3.47 -7.77 -18.00
N ALA A 39 2.58 -8.63 -17.50
CA ALA A 39 1.21 -8.22 -17.18
C ALA A 39 1.24 -7.10 -16.13
N LEU A 40 0.38 -6.10 -16.29
CA LEU A 40 0.20 -5.00 -15.34
C LEU A 40 -0.13 -5.53 -13.93
N PHE A 41 -0.82 -6.66 -13.86
CA PHE A 41 -1.01 -7.43 -12.62
C PHE A 41 0.31 -7.73 -11.87
N GLY A 42 1.36 -8.16 -12.56
CA GLY A 42 2.66 -8.46 -11.95
C GLY A 42 3.31 -7.22 -11.34
N TRP A 43 3.22 -6.08 -12.04
CA TRP A 43 3.68 -4.79 -11.54
C TRP A 43 2.90 -4.33 -10.30
N LEU A 44 1.59 -4.54 -10.29
CA LEU A 44 0.74 -4.22 -9.13
C LEU A 44 1.06 -5.10 -7.93
N MET A 45 1.35 -6.39 -8.14
CA MET A 45 1.79 -7.30 -7.06
C MET A 45 3.16 -6.89 -6.48
N ALA A 46 4.11 -6.53 -7.34
CA ALA A 46 5.40 -5.98 -6.90
C ALA A 46 5.21 -4.67 -6.11
N GLY A 47 4.29 -3.80 -6.57
CA GLY A 47 3.91 -2.58 -5.87
C GLY A 47 3.37 -2.84 -4.47
N LEU A 48 2.49 -3.83 -4.29
CA LEU A 48 1.99 -4.23 -2.96
C LEU A 48 3.11 -4.69 -2.03
N MET A 49 4.07 -5.47 -2.54
CA MET A 49 5.24 -5.91 -1.76
C MET A 49 6.15 -4.74 -1.35
N LEU A 50 6.28 -3.72 -2.19
CA LEU A 50 7.17 -2.58 -1.93
C LEU A 50 6.52 -1.48 -1.08
N LEU A 51 5.20 -1.29 -1.20
CA LEU A 51 4.43 -0.23 -0.51
C LEU A 51 4.57 -0.34 1.01
N SER A 52 4.50 -1.55 1.55
CA SER A 52 4.57 -1.78 2.99
C SER A 52 5.88 -1.31 3.64
N PRO A 53 7.07 -1.81 3.22
CA PRO A 53 8.34 -1.33 3.78
C PRO A 53 8.62 0.13 3.42
N ALA A 54 8.21 0.61 2.24
CA ALA A 54 8.40 2.01 1.86
C ALA A 54 7.65 2.98 2.79
N ILE A 55 6.41 2.66 3.14
CA ILE A 55 5.58 3.51 3.99
C ILE A 55 6.05 3.44 5.44
N ALA A 56 6.47 2.26 5.92
CA ALA A 56 7.12 2.14 7.23
C ALA A 56 8.38 3.02 7.32
N LEU A 57 9.23 2.99 6.29
CA LEU A 57 10.41 3.86 6.21
C LEU A 57 10.05 5.34 6.21
N ILE A 58 9.05 5.75 5.43
CA ILE A 58 8.59 7.14 5.37
C ILE A 58 8.07 7.60 6.74
N LEU A 59 7.25 6.79 7.42
CA LEU A 59 6.72 7.10 8.74
C LEU A 59 7.86 7.28 9.75
N ILE A 60 8.79 6.32 9.83
CA ILE A 60 9.95 6.39 10.72
C ILE A 60 10.78 7.64 10.43
N TRP A 61 11.03 7.94 9.16
CA TRP A 61 11.82 9.11 8.78
C TRP A 61 11.11 10.44 9.13
N ARG A 62 9.78 10.46 9.05
CA ARG A 62 8.97 11.63 9.41
C ARG A 62 8.89 11.84 10.92
N GLU A 63 8.84 10.75 11.70
CA GLU A 63 8.97 10.78 13.16
C GLU A 63 10.32 11.39 13.57
N ARG A 64 11.41 10.90 12.97
CA ARG A 64 12.79 11.34 13.24
C ARG A 64 13.07 12.81 12.92
N ARG A 65 12.28 13.43 12.03
CA ARG A 65 12.41 14.87 11.69
C ARG A 65 11.63 15.79 12.63
N LYS A 66 10.76 15.22 13.47
CA LYS A 66 9.89 15.97 14.37
C LYS A 66 10.51 16.17 15.76
N ASP A 67 11.53 15.36 16.08
CA ASP A 67 12.48 15.53 17.18
C ASP A 67 13.64 16.47 16.76
#